data_AF-A0A972TWC1-F1
#
_entry.id   AF-A0A972TWC1-F1
#
_cell.length_a   1.000
_cell.length_b   1.000
_cell.length_c   1.000
_cell.angle_alpha   90.00
_cell.angle_beta   90.00
_cell.angle_gamma   90.00
#
_symmetry.space_group_name_H-M   'P 1'
#
loop_
_entity.id
_entity.type
_entity.pdbx_description
1 polymer ?
#
loop_
_entity_poly.entity_id
_entity_poly.type
_entity_poly.pdbx_seq_one_letter_code
_entity_poly.pdbx_strand_id
1 'polypeptide(L)'
;MKGLFRNKLKDFVRPGYYFFKDLFDFNGRKRLKKNIILNDSYLGKRAFFLLTGESLQQVNINKLKDEYTFGTGFIFLHKDIGEINLTFYMNIEPSKTFRAGLPQWPKSHLGPLGHEGIVAFYREIDARFKNKTILILNSDNYKYIENNNFFKNKTKYFVKGKKYLHVIEGVPYQTIADLTKRSISGGGSLLFFILIMMYMGFKEIYLCGAGYTYEPAYVLHFYDNFVFPKSMGKVKAENEARKAIDIRNKKIPSNYEYYGLFEKDDLYRGIYTKRMDYDSNKNKHRILNDYARSQGVKIYNIVPDEFESPIYEKISWDFVVNNIIS
;
A
#
# COMPACT_ATOMS: atom_id res chain seq x y z
N MET A 1 21.44 22.98 10.24
CA MET A 1 20.67 23.53 11.38
C MET A 1 19.30 24.14 11.00
N LYS A 2 19.21 25.06 10.01
CA LYS A 2 17.94 25.73 9.62
C LYS A 2 16.78 24.79 9.21
N GLY A 3 17.08 23.66 8.56
CA GLY A 3 16.05 22.68 8.14
C GLY A 3 15.40 21.90 9.29
N LEU A 4 16.18 21.54 10.31
CA LEU A 4 15.70 20.76 11.45
C LEU A 4 14.72 21.59 12.30
N PHE A 5 15.06 22.85 12.55
CA PHE A 5 14.21 23.80 13.29
C PHE A 5 12.88 24.05 12.55
N ARG A 6 12.93 24.26 11.23
CA ARG A 6 11.72 24.45 10.40
C ARG A 6 10.79 23.24 10.45
N ASN A 7 11.32 22.02 10.48
CA ASN A 7 10.51 20.81 10.57
C ASN A 7 9.88 20.65 11.96
N LYS A 8 10.63 20.92 13.04
CA LYS A 8 10.10 20.92 14.41
C LYS A 8 8.98 21.95 14.60
N LEU A 9 9.15 23.17 14.08
CA LEU A 9 8.12 24.21 14.12
C LEU A 9 6.85 23.80 13.34
N LYS A 10 7.02 23.22 12.14
CA LYS A 10 5.89 22.68 11.37
C LYS A 10 5.14 21.59 12.13
N ASP A 11 5.85 20.72 12.84
CA ASP A 11 5.24 19.65 13.62
C ASP A 11 4.49 20.20 14.85
N PHE A 12 5.02 21.25 15.49
CA PHE A 12 4.37 21.95 16.60
C PHE A 12 3.06 22.66 16.18
N VAL A 13 3.05 23.35 15.04
CA VAL A 13 1.89 24.13 14.57
C VAL A 13 0.81 23.24 13.93
N ARG A 14 1.17 22.07 13.40
CA ARG A 14 0.29 21.21 12.59
C ARG A 14 -0.96 20.72 13.34
N PRO A 15 -0.92 20.31 14.62
CA PRO A 15 -2.12 19.96 15.38
C PRO A 15 -3.15 21.09 15.38
N GLY A 16 -2.71 22.33 15.64
CA GLY A 16 -3.59 23.51 15.60
C GLY A 16 -4.16 23.74 14.20
N TYR A 17 -3.31 23.69 13.16
CA TYR A 17 -3.78 23.79 11.77
C TYR A 17 -4.85 22.75 11.41
N TYR A 18 -4.66 21.49 11.83
CA TYR A 18 -5.65 20.44 11.59
C TYR A 18 -6.94 20.65 12.38
N PHE A 19 -6.84 21.08 13.63
CA PHE A 19 -7.99 21.43 14.43
C PHE A 19 -8.84 22.50 13.73
N PHE A 20 -8.25 23.62 13.33
CA PHE A 20 -8.96 24.68 12.63
C PHE A 20 -9.50 24.20 11.27
N LYS A 21 -8.70 23.48 10.47
CA LYS A 21 -9.15 22.94 9.18
C LYS A 21 -10.38 22.05 9.34
N ASP A 22 -10.42 21.19 10.35
CA ASP A 22 -11.55 20.28 10.57
C ASP A 22 -12.74 20.99 11.25
N LEU A 23 -12.50 22.02 12.08
CA LEU A 23 -13.55 22.86 12.66
C LEU A 23 -14.39 23.52 11.57
N PHE A 24 -13.74 24.12 10.56
CA PHE A 24 -14.41 24.84 9.47
C PHE A 24 -14.86 23.93 8.30
N ASP A 25 -14.41 22.67 8.22
CA ASP A 25 -14.85 21.72 7.19
C ASP A 25 -16.06 20.90 7.66
N PHE A 26 -17.20 21.56 7.86
CA PHE A 26 -18.46 20.95 8.30
C PHE A 26 -18.90 19.78 7.40
N ASN A 27 -18.85 20.00 6.07
CA ASN A 27 -19.20 18.98 5.09
C ASN A 27 -18.24 17.78 5.15
N GLY A 28 -16.94 18.01 5.33
CA GLY A 28 -15.96 16.96 5.55
C GLY A 28 -16.26 16.16 6.82
N ARG A 29 -16.54 16.82 7.94
CA ARG A 29 -16.92 16.13 9.18
C ARG A 29 -18.18 15.29 9.00
N LYS A 30 -19.22 15.80 8.35
CA LYS A 30 -20.44 15.04 8.05
C LYS A 30 -20.13 13.81 7.17
N ARG A 31 -19.24 13.93 6.20
CA ARG A 31 -18.78 12.79 5.39
C ARG A 31 -18.03 11.76 6.23
N LEU A 32 -17.08 12.18 7.06
CA LEU A 32 -16.32 11.25 7.90
C LEU A 32 -17.21 10.50 8.89
N LYS A 33 -18.20 11.17 9.51
CA LYS A 33 -19.14 10.53 10.44
C LYS A 33 -19.86 9.31 9.83
N LYS A 34 -20.05 9.26 8.50
CA LYS A 34 -20.63 8.09 7.83
C LYS A 34 -19.78 6.83 7.99
N ASN A 35 -18.48 6.96 8.23
CA ASN A 35 -17.57 5.83 8.38
C ASN A 35 -17.81 5.02 9.66
N ILE A 36 -18.69 5.47 10.57
CA ILE A 36 -19.05 4.70 11.77
C ILE A 36 -19.59 3.31 11.41
N ILE A 37 -20.23 3.17 10.24
CA ILE A 37 -20.74 1.88 9.77
C ILE A 37 -19.64 0.89 9.38
N LEU A 38 -18.40 1.35 9.26
CA LEU A 38 -17.25 0.48 9.05
C LEU A 38 -16.70 -0.06 10.37
N ASN A 39 -16.97 0.60 11.52
CA ASN A 39 -16.42 0.17 12.82
C ASN A 39 -16.90 -1.23 13.16
N ASP A 40 -15.96 -2.16 13.37
CA ASP A 40 -16.22 -3.56 13.70
C ASP A 40 -17.17 -4.31 12.73
N SER A 41 -17.37 -3.78 11.52
CA SER A 41 -18.25 -4.37 10.50
C SER A 41 -17.76 -5.74 9.99
N TYR A 42 -16.51 -6.09 10.27
CA TYR A 42 -15.85 -7.35 9.94
C TYR A 42 -15.18 -7.96 11.18
N LEU A 43 -15.77 -7.76 12.36
CA LEU A 43 -15.24 -8.24 13.64
C LEU A 43 -14.90 -9.74 13.59
N GLY A 44 -13.67 -10.07 13.95
CA GLY A 44 -13.19 -11.45 14.03
C GLY A 44 -12.87 -12.10 12.68
N LYS A 45 -13.04 -11.38 11.56
CA LYS A 45 -12.72 -11.90 10.22
C LYS A 45 -11.22 -11.76 9.91
N ARG A 46 -10.78 -12.49 8.89
CA ARG A 46 -9.47 -12.34 8.26
C ARG A 46 -9.57 -11.54 6.95
N ALA A 47 -8.46 -10.95 6.53
CA ALA A 47 -8.37 -10.30 5.23
C ALA A 47 -6.97 -10.41 4.62
N PHE A 48 -6.92 -10.42 3.29
CA PHE A 48 -5.70 -10.39 2.49
C PHE A 48 -5.46 -8.99 1.95
N PHE A 49 -4.30 -8.43 2.21
CA PHE A 49 -3.91 -7.12 1.73
C PHE A 49 -2.91 -7.24 0.59
N LEU A 50 -3.39 -7.00 -0.63
CA LEU A 50 -2.64 -7.03 -1.87
C LEU A 50 -1.94 -5.69 -2.11
N LEU A 51 -0.62 -5.72 -2.02
CA LEU A 51 0.28 -4.59 -2.27
C LEU A 51 0.96 -4.76 -3.62
N THR A 52 1.82 -3.81 -3.97
CA THR A 52 2.35 -3.73 -5.34
C THR A 52 3.76 -4.27 -5.51
N GLY A 53 4.41 -4.79 -4.47
CA GLY A 53 5.77 -5.35 -4.59
C GLY A 53 5.83 -6.50 -5.59
N GLU A 54 6.98 -6.71 -6.23
CA GLU A 54 7.15 -7.79 -7.22
C GLU A 54 6.79 -9.17 -6.66
N SER A 55 7.03 -9.42 -5.36
CA SER A 55 6.70 -10.70 -4.73
C SER A 55 5.21 -11.07 -4.82
N LEU A 56 4.29 -10.12 -5.07
CA LEU A 56 2.89 -10.45 -5.37
C LEU A 56 2.76 -11.36 -6.60
N GLN A 57 3.68 -11.25 -7.57
CA GLN A 57 3.65 -12.08 -8.77
C GLN A 57 3.88 -13.56 -8.46
N GLN A 58 4.49 -13.91 -7.33
CA GLN A 58 4.70 -15.30 -6.92
C GLN A 58 3.47 -15.91 -6.22
N VAL A 59 2.42 -15.10 -6.00
CA VAL A 59 1.16 -15.51 -5.40
C VAL A 59 0.09 -15.67 -6.48
N ASN A 60 -0.67 -16.78 -6.42
CA ASN A 60 -1.84 -16.95 -7.27
C ASN A 60 -3.06 -16.26 -6.62
N ILE A 61 -3.20 -14.95 -6.86
CA ILE A 61 -4.26 -14.14 -6.23
C ILE A 61 -5.68 -14.59 -6.58
N ASN A 62 -5.89 -15.36 -7.65
CA ASN A 62 -7.20 -15.91 -8.02
C ASN A 62 -7.75 -16.90 -6.99
N LYS A 63 -6.88 -17.49 -6.15
CA LYS A 63 -7.32 -18.32 -5.02
C LYS A 63 -7.96 -17.50 -3.90
N LEU A 64 -7.87 -16.16 -3.93
CA LEU A 64 -8.43 -15.27 -2.92
C LEU A 64 -9.81 -14.69 -3.31
N LYS A 65 -10.44 -15.20 -4.37
CA LYS A 65 -11.73 -14.67 -4.90
C LYS A 65 -12.88 -14.70 -3.88
N ASP A 66 -12.83 -15.62 -2.92
CA ASP A 66 -13.85 -15.82 -1.89
C ASP A 66 -13.43 -15.23 -0.52
N GLU A 67 -12.28 -14.54 -0.48
CA GLU A 67 -11.74 -13.90 0.72
C GLU A 67 -12.04 -12.40 0.76
N TYR A 68 -11.94 -11.81 1.96
CA TYR A 68 -11.91 -10.36 2.08
C TYR A 68 -10.55 -9.83 1.61
N THR A 69 -10.55 -9.10 0.52
CA THR A 69 -9.31 -8.58 -0.08
C THR A 69 -9.28 -7.05 -0.07
N PHE A 70 -8.13 -6.50 0.27
CA PHE A 70 -7.81 -5.09 0.18
C PHE A 70 -6.74 -4.89 -0.89
N GLY A 71 -6.85 -3.79 -1.64
CA GLY A 71 -5.82 -3.36 -2.57
C GLY A 71 -5.55 -1.86 -2.45
N THR A 72 -4.36 -1.42 -2.86
CA THR A 72 -4.00 0.00 -2.83
C THR A 72 -3.04 0.42 -3.94
N GLY A 73 -2.87 1.75 -4.12
CA GLY A 73 -1.94 2.32 -5.08
C GLY A 73 -2.25 1.85 -6.49
N PHE A 74 -1.22 1.37 -7.19
CA PHE A 74 -1.35 0.88 -8.57
C PHE A 74 -1.65 -0.61 -8.67
N ILE A 75 -2.22 -1.23 -7.63
CA ILE A 75 -2.62 -2.65 -7.66
C ILE A 75 -3.59 -2.97 -8.81
N PHE A 76 -4.35 -1.98 -9.27
CA PHE A 76 -5.26 -2.11 -10.42
C PHE A 76 -4.53 -2.44 -11.75
N LEU A 77 -3.20 -2.29 -11.80
CA LEU A 77 -2.38 -2.70 -12.93
C LEU A 77 -2.02 -4.19 -12.91
N HIS A 78 -2.29 -4.92 -11.83
CA HIS A 78 -2.03 -6.36 -11.79
C HIS A 78 -2.99 -7.06 -12.76
N LYS A 79 -2.46 -7.90 -13.66
CA LYS A 79 -3.23 -8.51 -14.76
C LYS A 79 -4.50 -9.25 -14.30
N ASP A 80 -4.41 -9.99 -13.20
CA ASP A 80 -5.52 -10.81 -12.70
C ASP A 80 -6.45 -10.05 -11.71
N ILE A 81 -6.21 -8.76 -11.45
CA ILE A 81 -6.94 -8.04 -10.39
C ILE A 81 -8.44 -7.85 -10.68
N GLY A 82 -8.81 -7.84 -11.96
CA GLY A 82 -10.21 -7.76 -12.38
C GLY A 82 -11.00 -9.04 -12.08
N GLU A 83 -10.29 -10.18 -11.98
CA GLU A 83 -10.88 -11.49 -11.74
C GLU A 83 -11.19 -11.70 -10.25
N ILE A 84 -10.26 -11.33 -9.37
CA ILE A 84 -10.43 -11.48 -7.91
C ILE A 84 -11.57 -10.62 -7.37
N ASN A 85 -11.88 -9.52 -8.08
CA ASN A 85 -12.79 -8.47 -7.66
C ASN A 85 -12.57 -8.06 -6.18
N LEU A 86 -11.65 -7.13 -5.96
CA LEU A 86 -11.36 -6.62 -4.62
C LEU A 86 -12.63 -6.28 -3.82
N THR A 87 -12.70 -6.73 -2.56
CA THR A 87 -13.70 -6.23 -1.60
C THR A 87 -13.48 -4.74 -1.35
N PHE A 88 -12.23 -4.33 -1.12
CA PHE A 88 -11.85 -2.96 -0.81
C PHE A 88 -10.71 -2.46 -1.69
N TYR A 89 -10.83 -1.25 -2.20
CA TYR A 89 -9.71 -0.51 -2.77
C TYR A 89 -9.48 0.78 -2.00
N MET A 90 -8.22 1.02 -1.61
CA MET A 90 -7.84 2.15 -0.78
C MET A 90 -6.87 3.08 -1.50
N ASN A 91 -7.21 4.37 -1.57
CA ASN A 91 -6.29 5.41 -2.03
C ASN A 91 -6.40 6.66 -1.15
N ILE A 92 -5.43 6.80 -0.25
CA ILE A 92 -5.35 7.92 0.68
C ILE A 92 -4.39 9.02 0.21
N GLU A 93 -3.81 8.92 -0.99
CA GLU A 93 -2.94 9.97 -1.50
C GLU A 93 -3.80 11.13 -2.02
N PRO A 94 -3.57 12.36 -1.54
CA PRO A 94 -4.36 13.49 -2.01
C PRO A 94 -3.91 13.84 -3.44
N SER A 95 -4.84 14.10 -4.36
CA SER A 95 -4.63 14.44 -5.78
C SER A 95 -3.52 15.46 -6.05
N LYS A 96 -3.27 16.38 -5.10
CA LYS A 96 -2.15 17.33 -5.13
C LYS A 96 -0.75 16.68 -5.06
N THR A 97 -0.57 15.50 -4.45
CA THR A 97 0.72 14.79 -4.44
C THR A 97 1.09 14.29 -5.82
N PHE A 98 0.12 13.85 -6.62
CA PHE A 98 0.34 13.47 -8.02
C PHE A 98 0.89 14.64 -8.85
N ARG A 99 0.54 15.89 -8.51
CA ARG A 99 1.11 17.09 -9.16
C ARG A 99 2.56 17.37 -8.76
N ALA A 100 2.99 16.91 -7.60
CA ALA A 100 4.33 17.16 -7.05
C ALA A 100 5.37 16.12 -7.49
N GLY A 101 4.97 15.10 -8.27
CA GLY A 101 5.84 14.02 -8.69
C GLY A 101 5.68 12.75 -7.86
N LEU A 102 5.54 11.60 -8.52
CA LEU A 102 5.68 10.27 -7.91
C LEU A 102 6.80 9.53 -8.63
N PRO A 103 7.92 9.19 -7.96
CA PRO A 103 9.08 8.54 -8.60
C PRO A 103 8.74 7.21 -9.29
N GLN A 104 7.70 6.53 -8.81
CA GLN A 104 7.23 5.23 -9.30
C GLN A 104 5.96 5.37 -10.16
N TRP A 105 5.71 6.54 -10.73
CA TRP A 105 4.56 6.73 -11.61
C TRP A 105 4.68 5.84 -12.86
N PRO A 106 3.71 4.95 -13.14
CA PRO A 106 3.77 4.06 -14.29
C PRO A 106 3.39 4.83 -15.57
N LYS A 107 4.31 5.68 -16.04
CA LYS A 107 4.09 6.60 -17.18
C LYS A 107 3.66 5.86 -18.45
N SER A 108 4.16 4.64 -18.65
CA SER A 108 3.78 3.78 -19.79
C SER A 108 2.31 3.38 -19.79
N HIS A 109 1.67 3.35 -18.62
CA HIS A 109 0.27 2.94 -18.46
C HIS A 109 -0.66 4.14 -18.32
N LEU A 110 -0.23 5.16 -17.55
CA LEU A 110 -1.10 6.27 -17.15
C LEU A 110 -0.79 7.59 -17.86
N GLY A 111 0.17 7.59 -18.79
CA GLY A 111 0.64 8.82 -19.43
C GLY A 111 1.46 9.71 -18.48
N PRO A 112 1.71 10.98 -18.84
CA PRO A 112 2.49 11.89 -18.01
C PRO A 112 1.79 12.22 -16.69
N LEU A 113 2.58 12.49 -15.64
CA LEU A 113 2.07 13.07 -14.40
C LEU A 113 1.44 14.44 -14.69
N GLY A 114 0.33 14.73 -14.03
CA GLY A 114 -0.44 15.95 -14.26
C GLY A 114 -1.93 15.68 -14.17
N HIS A 115 -2.73 16.60 -14.70
CA HIS A 115 -4.18 16.42 -14.72
C HIS A 115 -4.58 15.15 -15.50
N GLU A 116 -4.03 14.97 -16.70
CA GLU A 116 -4.29 13.80 -17.56
C GLU A 116 -3.95 12.49 -16.87
N GLY A 117 -2.78 12.39 -16.26
CA GLY A 117 -2.38 11.21 -15.51
C GLY A 117 -3.30 10.90 -14.33
N ILE A 118 -3.76 11.92 -13.60
CA ILE A 118 -4.72 11.74 -12.50
C ILE A 118 -6.08 11.26 -13.04
N VAL A 119 -6.54 11.80 -14.17
CA VAL A 119 -7.76 11.35 -14.84
C VAL A 119 -7.63 9.89 -15.27
N ALA A 120 -6.51 9.52 -15.91
CA ALA A 120 -6.23 8.16 -16.32
C ALA A 120 -6.22 7.20 -15.12
N PHE A 121 -5.55 7.58 -14.03
CA PHE A 121 -5.49 6.82 -12.78
C PHE A 121 -6.89 6.50 -12.23
N TYR A 122 -7.77 7.52 -12.12
CA TYR A 122 -9.12 7.28 -11.59
C TYR A 122 -10.00 6.48 -12.57
N ARG A 123 -9.85 6.70 -13.88
CA ARG A 123 -10.57 5.92 -14.91
C ARG A 123 -10.19 4.45 -14.88
N GLU A 124 -8.90 4.13 -14.74
CA GLU A 124 -8.45 2.73 -14.64
C GLU A 124 -9.03 2.05 -13.41
N ILE A 125 -9.04 2.71 -12.25
CA ILE A 125 -9.67 2.16 -11.03
C ILE A 125 -11.18 1.91 -11.26
N ASP A 126 -11.87 2.85 -11.90
CA ASP A 126 -13.32 2.77 -12.13
C ASP A 126 -13.65 1.62 -13.10
N ALA A 127 -12.83 1.44 -14.13
CA ALA A 127 -12.97 0.39 -15.14
C ALA A 127 -12.59 -1.01 -14.61
N ARG A 128 -11.55 -1.11 -13.77
CA ARG A 128 -11.00 -2.41 -13.33
C ARG A 128 -11.80 -3.04 -12.20
N PHE A 129 -12.35 -2.25 -11.29
CA PHE A 129 -13.08 -2.78 -10.14
C PHE A 129 -14.58 -2.78 -10.39
N LYS A 130 -15.31 -3.81 -9.94
CA LYS A 130 -16.76 -3.89 -10.16
C LYS A 130 -17.51 -2.98 -9.17
N ASN A 131 -18.83 -2.85 -9.33
CA ASN A 131 -19.63 -1.95 -8.48
C ASN A 131 -19.69 -2.38 -7.01
N LYS A 132 -19.45 -3.67 -6.73
CA LYS A 132 -19.41 -4.21 -5.37
C LYS A 132 -18.12 -3.87 -4.59
N THR A 133 -17.07 -3.40 -5.27
CA THR A 133 -15.84 -2.95 -4.60
C THR A 133 -16.09 -1.66 -3.83
N ILE A 134 -15.80 -1.66 -2.54
CA ILE A 134 -15.90 -0.50 -1.67
C ILE A 134 -14.63 0.33 -1.78
N LEU A 135 -14.77 1.62 -2.03
CA LEU A 135 -13.64 2.55 -2.15
C LEU A 135 -13.42 3.32 -0.85
N ILE A 136 -12.20 3.31 -0.32
CA ILE A 136 -11.80 4.13 0.84
C ILE A 136 -10.77 5.16 0.37
N LEU A 137 -11.17 6.43 0.34
CA LEU A 137 -10.50 7.48 -0.43
C LEU A 137 -10.09 8.66 0.45
N ASN A 138 -9.06 9.42 0.05
CA ASN A 138 -8.71 10.65 0.76
C ASN A 138 -9.85 11.68 0.65
N SER A 139 -10.32 12.23 1.77
CA SER A 139 -11.35 13.27 1.78
C SER A 139 -10.95 14.57 1.07
N ASP A 140 -9.67 14.88 0.94
CA ASP A 140 -9.19 16.03 0.15
C ASP A 140 -9.49 15.82 -1.36
N ASN A 141 -9.77 14.59 -1.82
CA ASN A 141 -10.09 14.28 -3.22
C ASN A 141 -11.58 14.37 -3.55
N TYR A 142 -12.45 14.54 -2.54
CA TYR A 142 -13.90 14.52 -2.71
C TYR A 142 -14.39 15.41 -3.86
N LYS A 143 -14.07 16.71 -3.82
CA LYS A 143 -14.53 17.66 -4.85
C LYS A 143 -14.05 17.27 -6.25
N TYR A 144 -12.81 16.79 -6.36
CA TYR A 144 -12.25 16.39 -7.64
C TYR A 144 -12.96 15.16 -8.20
N ILE A 145 -13.23 14.16 -7.35
CA ILE A 145 -13.94 12.94 -7.73
C ILE A 145 -15.37 13.26 -8.20
N GLU A 146 -16.11 14.05 -7.42
CA GLU A 146 -17.49 14.39 -7.76
C GLU A 146 -17.58 15.25 -9.02
N ASN A 147 -16.72 16.27 -9.17
CA ASN A 147 -16.74 17.15 -10.35
C ASN A 147 -16.40 16.41 -11.67
N ASN A 148 -15.67 15.29 -11.59
CA ASN A 148 -15.30 14.49 -12.75
C ASN A 148 -16.16 13.22 -12.90
N ASN A 149 -17.20 13.06 -12.08
CA ASN A 149 -18.12 11.91 -12.09
C ASN A 149 -17.43 10.54 -11.94
N PHE A 150 -16.28 10.47 -11.27
CA PHE A 150 -15.62 9.19 -11.02
C PHE A 150 -16.42 8.35 -10.01
N PHE A 151 -16.48 7.03 -10.24
CA PHE A 151 -17.05 6.05 -9.30
C PHE A 151 -18.53 6.27 -8.98
N LYS A 152 -19.32 6.74 -9.96
CA LYS A 152 -20.74 7.11 -9.76
C LYS A 152 -21.57 5.99 -9.14
N ASN A 153 -21.30 4.74 -9.52
CA ASN A 153 -22.06 3.55 -9.12
C ASN A 153 -21.36 2.71 -8.04
N LYS A 154 -20.39 3.27 -7.33
CA LYS A 154 -19.61 2.55 -6.31
C LYS A 154 -19.82 3.15 -4.92
N THR A 155 -19.79 2.29 -3.92
CA THR A 155 -19.77 2.70 -2.52
C THR A 155 -18.45 3.36 -2.20
N LYS A 156 -18.50 4.60 -1.68
CA LYS A 156 -17.33 5.43 -1.35
C LYS A 156 -17.36 5.86 0.11
N TYR A 157 -16.26 5.64 0.80
CA TYR A 157 -15.95 6.22 2.10
C TYR A 157 -14.75 7.16 1.97
N PHE A 158 -14.77 8.24 2.73
CA PHE A 158 -13.71 9.23 2.71
C PHE A 158 -13.01 9.25 4.06
N VAL A 159 -11.68 9.29 4.08
CA VAL A 159 -10.88 9.31 5.30
C VAL A 159 -9.90 10.48 5.30
N LYS A 160 -9.45 10.90 6.48
CA LYS A 160 -8.44 11.95 6.64
C LYS A 160 -7.32 11.46 7.54
N GLY A 161 -6.09 11.41 7.03
CA GLY A 161 -4.89 11.18 7.82
C GLY A 161 -4.35 12.45 8.49
N LYS A 162 -3.72 12.30 9.65
CA LYS A 162 -2.79 13.27 10.27
C LYS A 162 -1.39 12.96 9.76
N LYS A 163 -0.78 13.89 9.04
CA LYS A 163 0.62 13.76 8.59
C LYS A 163 1.53 13.90 9.81
N TYR A 164 2.13 12.79 10.24
CA TYR A 164 3.13 12.70 11.31
C TYR A 164 2.66 13.25 12.67
N LEU A 165 1.75 12.54 13.34
CA LEU A 165 2.01 12.30 14.76
C LEU A 165 2.94 11.09 14.75
N HIS A 166 4.21 11.36 15.03
CA HIS A 166 5.24 10.33 15.02
C HIS A 166 4.73 9.14 15.83
N VAL A 167 4.97 7.94 15.31
CA VAL A 167 5.12 6.83 16.23
C VAL A 167 6.37 7.21 17.03
N ILE A 168 6.16 7.81 18.20
CA ILE A 168 7.26 8.25 19.06
C ILE A 168 7.82 6.96 19.64
N GLU A 169 9.10 6.71 19.40
CA GLU A 169 9.79 5.57 19.96
C GLU A 169 9.63 5.57 21.50
N GLY A 170 9.19 4.44 22.06
CA GLY A 170 8.86 4.32 23.49
C GLY A 170 7.46 4.82 23.90
N VAL A 171 6.67 5.40 23.00
CA VAL A 171 5.26 5.74 23.27
C VAL A 171 4.37 4.69 22.60
N PRO A 172 3.58 3.93 23.39
CA PRO A 172 2.64 2.96 22.84
C PRO A 172 1.72 3.64 21.82
N TYR A 173 1.46 2.96 20.70
CA TYR A 173 0.40 3.38 19.82
C TYR A 173 -0.92 3.25 20.59
N GLN A 174 -1.59 4.37 20.89
CA GLN A 174 -2.67 4.36 21.88
C GLN A 174 -4.09 4.27 21.30
N THR A 175 -4.27 4.36 19.97
CA THR A 175 -5.63 4.39 19.41
C THR A 175 -5.74 3.74 18.04
N ILE A 176 -6.78 2.92 17.87
CA ILE A 176 -7.28 2.45 16.58
C ILE A 176 -7.62 3.68 15.74
N ALA A 177 -7.48 3.59 14.41
CA ALA A 177 -7.84 4.69 13.57
C ALA A 177 -9.36 4.98 13.65
N ASP A 178 -9.77 6.02 14.36
CA ASP A 178 -11.17 6.47 14.32
C ASP A 178 -11.46 7.18 12.99
N LEU A 179 -12.08 6.45 12.07
CA LEU A 179 -12.37 6.93 10.71
C LEU A 179 -13.49 7.98 10.68
N THR A 180 -14.21 8.21 11.78
CA THR A 180 -15.22 9.27 11.87
C THR A 180 -14.62 10.66 12.00
N LYS A 181 -13.31 10.74 12.23
CA LYS A 181 -12.53 11.96 12.36
C LYS A 181 -11.19 11.84 11.65
N ARG A 182 -10.39 12.92 11.72
CA ARG A 182 -9.01 12.86 11.22
C ARG A 182 -8.18 11.95 12.12
N SER A 183 -7.62 10.91 11.53
CA SER A 183 -6.96 9.82 12.25
C SER A 183 -5.46 9.77 12.00
N ILE A 184 -4.72 9.10 12.88
CA ILE A 184 -3.27 8.93 12.78
C ILE A 184 -2.96 8.00 11.60
N SER A 185 -2.05 8.41 10.72
CA SER A 185 -1.71 7.65 9.50
C SER A 185 -0.42 6.83 9.61
N GLY A 186 0.18 6.73 10.79
CA GLY A 186 1.43 5.97 11.05
C GLY A 186 2.69 6.47 10.32
N GLY A 187 2.60 7.51 9.49
CA GLY A 187 3.74 8.01 8.72
C GLY A 187 4.00 7.27 7.40
N GLY A 188 3.05 6.48 6.92
CA GLY A 188 3.06 5.81 5.61
C GLY A 188 1.69 5.24 5.26
N SER A 189 1.39 5.05 3.97
CA SER A 189 0.06 4.60 3.54
C SER A 189 -0.27 3.19 4.03
N LEU A 190 0.68 2.23 3.96
CA LEU A 190 0.47 0.86 4.47
C LEU A 190 0.06 0.84 5.95
N LEU A 191 0.77 1.61 6.79
CA LEU A 191 0.48 1.67 8.22
C LEU A 191 -0.96 2.16 8.47
N PHE A 192 -1.40 3.18 7.74
CA PHE A 192 -2.77 3.69 7.87
C PHE A 192 -3.82 2.69 7.39
N PHE A 193 -3.52 1.94 6.34
CA PHE A 193 -4.40 0.91 5.81
C PHE A 193 -4.58 -0.25 6.78
N ILE A 194 -3.52 -0.72 7.42
CA ILE A 194 -3.62 -1.75 8.47
C ILE A 194 -4.48 -1.23 9.63
N LEU A 195 -4.32 0.04 10.02
CA LEU A 195 -5.15 0.64 11.07
C LEU A 195 -6.63 0.77 10.67
N ILE A 196 -6.93 1.01 9.39
CA ILE A 196 -8.29 0.98 8.84
C ILE A 196 -8.85 -0.45 8.96
N MET A 197 -8.07 -1.47 8.58
CA MET A 197 -8.50 -2.87 8.71
C MET A 197 -8.77 -3.25 10.17
N MET A 198 -7.92 -2.79 11.10
CA MET A 198 -8.16 -2.96 12.54
C MET A 198 -9.42 -2.26 13.03
N TYR A 199 -9.69 -1.02 12.57
CA TYR A 199 -10.95 -0.30 12.86
C TYR A 199 -12.18 -1.06 12.36
N MET A 200 -12.03 -1.77 11.25
CA MET A 200 -13.09 -2.60 10.68
C MET A 200 -13.31 -3.91 11.44
N GLY A 201 -12.47 -4.24 12.43
CA GLY A 201 -12.61 -5.41 13.28
C GLY A 201 -11.86 -6.66 12.80
N PHE A 202 -11.07 -6.58 11.73
CA PHE A 202 -10.27 -7.71 11.25
C PHE A 202 -9.23 -8.13 12.31
N LYS A 203 -9.14 -9.44 12.56
CA LYS A 203 -8.22 -10.03 13.56
C LYS A 203 -7.03 -10.77 12.95
N GLU A 204 -7.10 -11.11 11.67
CA GLU A 204 -5.97 -11.67 10.93
C GLU A 204 -5.77 -10.91 9.63
N ILE A 205 -4.57 -10.40 9.41
CA ILE A 205 -4.22 -9.60 8.23
C ILE A 205 -3.04 -10.25 7.53
N TYR A 206 -3.26 -10.66 6.28
CA TYR A 206 -2.27 -11.37 5.46
C TYR A 206 -1.71 -10.42 4.39
N LEU A 207 -0.47 -9.95 4.57
CA LEU A 207 0.18 -9.06 3.64
C LEU A 207 0.75 -9.84 2.44
N CYS A 208 0.34 -9.45 1.23
CA CYS A 208 0.85 -10.00 -0.03
C CYS A 208 1.60 -8.91 -0.80
N GLY A 209 2.82 -9.16 -1.26
CA GLY A 209 3.58 -8.16 -2.02
C GLY A 209 4.21 -7.06 -1.16
N ALA A 210 4.46 -7.31 0.12
CA ALA A 210 5.04 -6.35 1.08
C ALA A 210 6.58 -6.35 1.08
N GLY A 211 7.25 -6.53 -0.07
CA GLY A 211 8.67 -6.86 -0.14
C GLY A 211 9.64 -5.93 0.62
N TYR A 212 9.28 -4.67 0.83
CA TYR A 212 10.08 -3.72 1.60
C TYR A 212 10.17 -4.03 3.11
N THR A 213 9.30 -4.91 3.63
CA THR A 213 9.35 -5.38 5.02
C THR A 213 10.16 -6.67 5.18
N TYR A 214 10.70 -7.23 4.08
CA TYR A 214 11.53 -8.43 4.10
C TYR A 214 12.97 -8.14 4.56
N GLU A 215 13.74 -9.19 4.82
CA GLU A 215 15.20 -9.15 4.96
C GLU A 215 15.86 -10.17 4.01
N PRO A 216 16.71 -9.72 3.07
CA PRO A 216 16.85 -8.32 2.63
C PRO A 216 15.54 -7.78 2.02
N ALA A 217 15.38 -6.47 1.90
CA ALA A 217 14.15 -5.91 1.32
C ALA A 217 14.04 -6.27 -0.16
N TYR A 218 12.93 -6.91 -0.58
CA TYR A 218 12.62 -7.15 -1.98
C TYR A 218 11.99 -5.88 -2.57
N VAL A 219 12.76 -5.18 -3.39
CA VAL A 219 12.41 -3.87 -3.95
C VAL A 219 11.79 -3.97 -5.34
N LEU A 220 11.30 -2.82 -5.83
CA LEU A 220 10.52 -2.65 -7.06
C LEU A 220 9.10 -3.24 -6.97
N HIS A 221 8.26 -2.74 -7.85
CA HIS A 221 6.87 -3.11 -8.01
C HIS A 221 6.67 -3.88 -9.30
N PHE A 222 5.60 -4.67 -9.37
CA PHE A 222 5.32 -5.47 -10.56
C PHE A 222 5.14 -4.66 -11.87
N TYR A 223 4.87 -3.36 -11.77
CA TYR A 223 4.67 -2.46 -12.89
C TYR A 223 5.91 -1.60 -13.23
N ASP A 224 6.95 -1.62 -12.41
CA ASP A 224 8.20 -0.87 -12.64
C ASP A 224 9.47 -1.74 -12.56
N ASN A 225 9.29 -3.06 -12.51
CA ASN A 225 10.36 -4.04 -12.52
C ASN A 225 10.87 -4.35 -13.93
N PHE A 226 12.08 -4.90 -13.99
CA PHE A 226 12.70 -5.38 -15.23
C PHE A 226 12.27 -6.83 -15.51
N VAL A 227 11.72 -7.04 -16.70
CA VAL A 227 11.23 -8.35 -17.17
C VAL A 227 11.82 -8.67 -18.53
N PHE A 228 12.09 -9.95 -18.78
CA PHE A 228 12.78 -10.44 -19.98
C PHE A 228 12.03 -11.64 -20.56
N PRO A 229 11.83 -11.73 -21.89
CA PRO A 229 11.19 -12.90 -22.49
C PRO A 229 11.95 -14.20 -22.21
N LYS A 230 11.25 -15.30 -21.93
CA LYS A 230 11.89 -16.61 -21.76
C LYS A 230 12.66 -17.07 -23.00
N SER A 231 12.22 -16.67 -24.19
CA SER A 231 12.91 -16.91 -25.46
C SER A 231 14.33 -16.36 -25.54
N MET A 232 14.70 -15.42 -24.65
CA MET A 232 16.06 -14.89 -24.55
C MET A 232 17.05 -15.91 -23.94
N GLY A 233 16.55 -16.89 -23.19
CA GLY A 233 17.35 -17.82 -22.39
C GLY A 233 17.80 -17.21 -21.05
N LYS A 234 17.81 -18.05 -20.00
CA LYS A 234 18.07 -17.63 -18.61
C LYS A 234 19.38 -16.84 -18.47
N VAL A 235 20.50 -17.38 -18.96
CA VAL A 235 21.84 -16.74 -18.82
C VAL A 235 21.86 -15.32 -19.38
N LYS A 236 21.26 -15.10 -20.55
CA LYS A 236 21.20 -13.78 -21.17
C LYS A 236 20.25 -12.85 -20.40
N ALA A 237 19.11 -13.36 -19.94
CA ALA A 237 18.20 -12.60 -19.09
C ALA A 237 18.86 -12.15 -17.76
N GLU A 238 19.67 -13.01 -17.12
CA GLU A 238 20.41 -12.65 -15.89
C GLU A 238 21.41 -11.52 -16.15
N ASN A 239 22.13 -11.59 -17.27
CA ASN A 239 23.08 -10.54 -17.67
C ASN A 239 22.38 -9.20 -17.92
N GLU A 240 21.23 -9.21 -18.62
CA GLU A 240 20.46 -8.00 -18.86
C GLU A 240 19.81 -7.46 -17.58
N ALA A 241 19.37 -8.34 -16.67
CA ALA A 241 18.84 -7.96 -15.36
C ALA A 241 19.88 -7.22 -14.49
N ARG A 242 21.13 -7.69 -14.49
CA ARG A 242 22.26 -7.04 -13.81
C ARG A 242 22.58 -5.67 -14.42
N LYS A 243 22.68 -5.60 -15.75
CA LYS A 243 22.91 -4.33 -16.46
C LYS A 243 21.80 -3.31 -16.18
N ALA A 244 20.55 -3.73 -16.22
CA ALA A 244 19.39 -2.86 -16.00
C ALA A 244 19.42 -2.21 -14.61
N ILE A 245 19.74 -2.99 -13.57
CA ILE A 245 19.83 -2.47 -12.20
C ILE A 245 21.05 -1.56 -12.01
N ASP A 246 22.19 -1.87 -12.64
CA ASP A 246 23.37 -1.00 -12.61
C ASP A 246 23.09 0.36 -13.26
N ILE A 247 22.43 0.37 -14.42
CA ILE A 247 22.01 1.60 -15.10
C ILE A 247 21.05 2.40 -14.22
N ARG A 248 20.11 1.72 -13.55
CA ARG A 248 19.18 2.36 -12.63
C ARG A 248 19.93 2.99 -11.45
N ASN A 249 20.81 2.25 -10.79
CA ASN A 249 21.59 2.73 -9.64
C ASN A 249 22.46 3.95 -10.01
N LYS A 250 22.97 4.03 -11.24
CA LYS A 250 23.71 5.21 -11.74
C LYS A 250 22.81 6.44 -11.93
N LYS A 251 21.56 6.25 -12.36
CA LYS A 251 20.59 7.35 -12.57
C LYS A 251 19.94 7.81 -11.27
N ILE A 252 19.64 6.87 -10.40
CA ILE A 252 18.98 7.08 -9.11
C ILE A 252 19.80 6.28 -8.10
N PRO A 253 20.50 6.90 -7.14
CA PRO A 253 21.39 6.21 -6.21
C PRO A 253 20.60 5.38 -5.20
N SER A 254 20.09 4.23 -5.66
CA SER A 254 19.20 3.35 -4.92
C SER A 254 19.93 2.26 -4.13
N ASN A 255 21.14 1.88 -4.57
CA ASN A 255 21.93 0.76 -4.05
C ASN A 255 21.15 -0.56 -4.06
N TYR A 256 20.48 -0.83 -5.18
CA TYR A 256 19.78 -2.10 -5.38
C TYR A 256 20.74 -3.15 -5.91
N GLU A 257 20.62 -4.37 -5.41
CA GLU A 257 21.45 -5.50 -5.79
C GLU A 257 20.60 -6.48 -6.60
N TYR A 258 21.17 -7.06 -7.66
CA TYR A 258 20.56 -8.19 -8.32
C TYR A 258 20.67 -9.42 -7.43
N TYR A 259 19.54 -10.07 -7.15
CA TYR A 259 19.47 -11.27 -6.34
C TYR A 259 19.22 -12.53 -7.19
N GLY A 260 18.36 -12.43 -8.21
CA GLY A 260 17.99 -13.58 -9.03
C GLY A 260 16.93 -13.28 -10.08
N LEU A 261 16.40 -14.34 -10.68
CA LEU A 261 15.23 -14.33 -11.54
C LEU A 261 14.21 -15.36 -11.04
N PHE A 262 12.93 -15.08 -11.22
CA PHE A 262 11.89 -16.11 -11.19
C PHE A 262 11.10 -16.11 -12.49
N GLU A 263 10.45 -17.23 -12.80
CA GLU A 263 9.70 -17.42 -14.04
C GLU A 263 8.20 -17.24 -13.81
N LYS A 264 7.54 -16.47 -14.68
CA LYS A 264 6.07 -16.35 -14.72
C LYS A 264 5.61 -15.81 -16.07
N ASP A 265 4.53 -16.37 -16.63
CA ASP A 265 3.87 -15.89 -17.86
C ASP A 265 4.83 -15.72 -19.06
N ASP A 266 5.67 -16.72 -19.33
CA ASP A 266 6.71 -16.66 -20.38
C ASP A 266 7.75 -15.53 -20.21
N LEU A 267 7.85 -14.98 -19.01
CA LEU A 267 8.83 -13.97 -18.63
C LEU A 267 9.75 -14.48 -17.52
N TYR A 268 11.00 -14.06 -17.60
CA TYR A 268 11.92 -13.94 -16.49
C TYR A 268 11.71 -12.59 -15.80
N ARG A 269 11.51 -12.60 -14.49
CA ARG A 269 11.26 -11.40 -13.67
C ARG A 269 12.41 -11.20 -12.70
N GLY A 270 12.96 -9.99 -12.66
CA GLY A 270 14.06 -9.64 -11.78
C GLY A 270 13.70 -9.70 -10.30
N ILE A 271 14.56 -10.32 -9.51
CA ILE A 271 14.57 -10.22 -8.05
C ILE A 271 15.67 -9.24 -7.69
N TYR A 272 15.28 -8.10 -7.12
CA TYR A 272 16.20 -7.04 -6.73
C TYR A 272 16.04 -6.76 -5.25
N THR A 273 17.16 -6.62 -4.56
CA THR A 273 17.19 -6.48 -3.12
C THR A 273 17.87 -5.21 -2.68
N LYS A 274 17.57 -4.78 -1.46
CA LYS A 274 18.31 -3.73 -0.78
C LYS A 274 18.52 -4.13 0.68
N ARG A 275 19.76 -4.13 1.13
CA ARG A 275 20.07 -4.18 2.56
C ARG A 275 19.78 -2.83 3.18
N MET A 276 19.10 -2.84 4.31
CA MET A 276 18.78 -1.61 5.04
C MET A 276 19.29 -1.73 6.47
N ASP A 277 20.53 -1.30 6.67
CA ASP A 277 21.23 -1.35 7.97
C ASP A 277 20.46 -0.61 9.07
N TYR A 278 19.77 0.47 8.71
CA TYR A 278 18.80 1.16 9.57
C TYR A 278 17.64 1.69 8.72
N ASP A 279 16.42 1.22 9.00
CA ASP A 279 15.21 1.74 8.37
C ASP A 279 14.17 2.18 9.41
N SER A 280 14.02 3.49 9.52
CA SER A 280 12.98 4.13 10.34
C SER A 280 11.56 3.64 10.01
N ASN A 281 11.31 3.16 8.79
CA ASN A 281 10.01 2.58 8.43
C ASN A 281 9.84 1.19 9.06
N LYS A 282 10.86 0.32 9.02
CA LYS A 282 10.81 -0.97 9.73
C LYS A 282 10.45 -0.78 11.22
N ASN A 283 11.01 0.25 11.88
CA ASN A 283 10.65 0.54 13.28
C ASN A 283 9.17 0.92 13.46
N LYS A 284 8.62 1.78 12.58
CA LYS A 284 7.18 2.11 12.61
C LYS A 284 6.29 0.88 12.41
N HIS A 285 6.70 -0.04 11.52
CA HIS A 285 5.99 -1.29 11.31
C HIS A 285 6.05 -2.22 12.54
N ARG A 286 7.18 -2.28 13.26
CA ARG A 286 7.30 -3.02 14.53
C ARG A 286 6.36 -2.47 15.58
N ILE A 287 6.37 -1.16 15.82
CA ILE A 287 5.50 -0.53 16.81
C ILE A 287 4.02 -0.71 16.44
N LEU A 288 3.66 -0.62 15.15
CA LEU A 288 2.32 -0.96 14.70
C LEU A 288 1.98 -2.43 14.96
N ASN A 289 2.90 -3.36 14.73
CA ASN A 289 2.67 -4.78 14.96
C ASN A 289 2.49 -5.09 16.46
N ASP A 290 3.28 -4.49 17.33
CA ASP A 290 3.13 -4.62 18.78
C ASP A 290 1.78 -4.06 19.24
N TYR A 291 1.36 -2.93 18.66
CA TYR A 291 0.02 -2.42 18.88
C TYR A 291 -1.06 -3.40 18.42
N ALA A 292 -0.95 -3.91 17.18
CA ALA A 292 -1.90 -4.88 16.64
C ALA A 292 -2.04 -6.10 17.58
N ARG A 293 -0.93 -6.66 18.05
CA ARG A 293 -0.91 -7.76 19.03
C ARG A 293 -1.62 -7.40 20.32
N SER A 294 -1.39 -6.19 20.87
CA SER A 294 -2.10 -5.73 22.08
C SER A 294 -3.61 -5.60 21.89
N GLN A 295 -4.09 -5.49 20.65
CA GLN A 295 -5.51 -5.48 20.29
C GLN A 295 -6.02 -6.87 19.84
N GLY A 296 -5.23 -7.92 20.02
CA GLY A 296 -5.55 -9.29 19.60
C GLY A 296 -5.58 -9.47 18.08
N VAL A 297 -4.88 -8.63 17.32
CA VAL A 297 -4.77 -8.71 15.86
C VAL A 297 -3.42 -9.34 15.49
N LYS A 298 -3.46 -10.36 14.64
CA LYS A 298 -2.27 -11.01 14.07
C LYS A 298 -2.03 -10.49 12.66
N ILE A 299 -0.78 -10.14 12.35
CA ILE A 299 -0.37 -9.71 11.02
C ILE A 299 0.68 -10.68 10.51
N TYR A 300 0.34 -11.31 9.40
CA TYR A 300 1.16 -12.25 8.67
C TYR A 300 1.73 -11.60 7.44
N ASN A 301 2.92 -12.00 7.05
CA ASN A 301 3.54 -11.62 5.80
C ASN A 301 3.77 -12.86 4.97
N ILE A 302 3.20 -12.89 3.77
CA ILE A 302 3.42 -13.96 2.81
C ILE A 302 4.74 -13.66 2.12
N VAL A 303 5.74 -14.47 2.43
CA VAL A 303 7.14 -14.23 2.06
C VAL A 303 7.64 -15.42 1.24
N PRO A 304 8.34 -15.18 0.11
CA PRO A 304 9.04 -16.25 -0.61
C PRO A 304 10.08 -16.93 0.30
N ASP A 305 10.36 -18.21 0.05
CA ASP A 305 11.15 -19.03 0.98
C ASP A 305 12.56 -18.46 1.23
N GLU A 306 13.14 -17.79 0.24
CA GLU A 306 14.49 -17.22 0.29
C GLU A 306 14.60 -15.91 1.09
N PHE A 307 13.49 -15.38 1.60
CA PHE A 307 13.43 -14.11 2.31
C PHE A 307 12.89 -14.26 3.73
N GLU A 308 13.32 -13.39 4.64
CA GLU A 308 12.82 -13.37 6.01
C GLU A 308 11.81 -12.24 6.27
N SER A 309 10.97 -12.40 7.31
CA SER A 309 10.09 -11.32 7.79
C SER A 309 10.44 -10.90 9.21
N PRO A 310 11.35 -9.92 9.40
CA PRO A 310 11.81 -9.51 10.73
C PRO A 310 10.80 -8.65 11.52
N ILE A 311 9.58 -8.45 11.00
CA ILE A 311 8.58 -7.55 11.60
C ILE A 311 7.28 -8.28 11.88
N TYR A 312 6.77 -9.01 10.88
CA TYR A 312 5.50 -9.70 10.90
C TYR A 312 5.74 -11.21 10.90
N GLU A 313 4.72 -12.00 11.24
CA GLU A 313 4.84 -13.45 11.23
C GLU A 313 5.01 -13.95 9.79
N LYS A 314 6.12 -14.64 9.49
CA LYS A 314 6.42 -15.21 8.17
C LYS A 314 5.55 -16.44 7.94
N ILE A 315 4.89 -16.49 6.78
CA ILE A 315 4.23 -17.69 6.26
C ILE A 315 4.50 -17.81 4.76
N SER A 316 4.51 -19.04 4.24
CA SER A 316 4.62 -19.28 2.80
C SER A 316 3.25 -19.21 2.12
N TRP A 317 3.24 -18.97 0.81
CA TRP A 317 2.01 -19.02 0.03
C TRP A 317 1.39 -20.42 0.02
N ASP A 318 2.22 -21.47 -0.05
CA ASP A 318 1.73 -22.86 0.00
C ASP A 318 1.05 -23.19 1.33
N PHE A 319 1.56 -22.67 2.44
CA PHE A 319 0.88 -22.81 3.73
C PHE A 319 -0.50 -22.16 3.71
N VAL A 320 -0.61 -20.94 3.16
CA VAL A 320 -1.90 -20.25 3.02
C VAL A 320 -2.89 -21.08 2.22
N VAL A 321 -2.47 -21.56 1.04
CA VAL A 321 -3.29 -22.37 0.15
C VAL A 321 -3.80 -23.65 0.80
N ASN A 322 -2.97 -24.31 1.59
CA ASN A 322 -3.29 -25.64 2.11
C ASN A 322 -3.96 -25.60 3.49
N ASN A 323 -3.84 -24.51 4.25
CA ASN A 323 -4.28 -24.46 5.65
C ASN A 323 -5.19 -23.29 5.98
N ILE A 324 -5.17 -22.20 5.20
CA ILE A 324 -5.89 -20.97 5.54
C ILE A 324 -7.10 -20.79 4.63
N ILE A 325 -6.90 -20.81 3.31
CA ILE A 325 -7.98 -20.65 2.34
C ILE A 325 -8.55 -22.01 1.97
N SER A 326 -9.89 -22.07 1.85
CA SER A 326 -10.67 -23.30 1.65
C SER A 326 -10.98 -23.56 0.18
#